data_AF-A0A6G0FLF8-F1
#
_entry.id   AF-A0A6G0FLF8-F1
#
_cell.length_a   1.000
_cell.length_b   1.000
_cell.length_c   1.000
_cell.angle_alpha   90.00
_cell.angle_beta   90.00
_cell.angle_gamma   90.00
#
_symmetry.space_group_name_H-M   'P 1'
#
loop_
_entity.id
_entity.type
_entity.pdbx_description
1 polymer ?
#
loop_
_entity_poly.entity_id
_entity_poly.type
_entity_poly.pdbx_seq_one_letter_code
_entity_poly.pdbx_strand_id
1 'polypeptide(L)'
;MHDRATDWRDRAACKTDPDRMFPDNNSAGIDQARQVCRSCPVWRQCLRDALAVGDNEYGIRGGMTPGERRAVAKQMAVGIRVTVAPPKTAKPPMPRPTSIREAVERRTIATGDGHLQWQGGATVQFAGRAYTSWQAAFIAGHGRAPVGPVTRTCDRECVLAEHLADAVLRGDRAAS
;
A
#
# COMPACT_ATOMS: atom_id res chain seq x y z
N MET A 1 -20.39 28.56 35.14
CA MET A 1 -20.01 27.13 35.27
C MET A 1 -20.27 26.50 33.90
N HIS A 2 -19.23 26.28 33.10
CA HIS A 2 -19.40 25.50 31.87
C HIS A 2 -19.59 24.05 32.30
N ASP A 3 -20.79 23.53 32.07
CA ASP A 3 -21.13 22.11 32.20
C ASP A 3 -20.05 21.30 31.46
N ARG A 4 -19.21 20.58 32.22
CA ARG A 4 -18.14 19.73 31.67
C ARG A 4 -18.78 18.47 31.10
N ALA A 5 -19.61 18.62 30.08
CA ALA A 5 -19.86 17.56 29.12
C ALA A 5 -18.50 16.98 28.75
N THR A 6 -18.31 15.68 29.02
CA THR A 6 -17.03 14.96 28.90
C THR A 6 -16.27 15.44 27.66
N ASP A 7 -15.11 16.10 27.86
CA ASP A 7 -14.30 16.57 26.74
C ASP A 7 -13.96 15.33 25.89
N TRP A 8 -14.21 15.41 24.59
CA TRP A 8 -13.92 14.30 23.69
C TRP A 8 -12.44 13.89 23.77
N ARG A 9 -11.56 14.82 24.15
CA ARG A 9 -10.13 14.56 24.41
C ARG A 9 -9.90 13.54 25.51
N ASP A 10 -10.82 13.37 26.47
CA ASP A 10 -10.72 12.36 27.51
C ASP A 10 -10.86 10.93 26.99
N ARG A 11 -11.45 10.75 25.80
CA ARG A 11 -11.56 9.45 25.11
C ARG A 11 -10.44 9.22 24.09
N ALA A 12 -9.44 10.11 24.03
CA ALA A 12 -8.33 9.98 23.08
C ALA A 12 -7.38 8.84 23.49
N ALA A 13 -7.18 7.87 22.60
CA ALA A 13 -6.28 6.75 22.85
C ALA A 13 -4.82 7.19 23.06
N CYS A 14 -4.38 8.27 22.40
CA CYS A 14 -3.03 8.80 22.56
C CYS A 14 -2.78 9.51 23.90
N LYS A 15 -3.80 9.66 24.77
CA LYS A 15 -3.65 10.31 26.09
C LYS A 15 -2.63 9.57 26.98
N THR A 16 -2.48 8.26 26.80
CA THR A 16 -1.52 7.45 27.57
C THR A 16 -0.08 7.55 27.08
N ASP A 17 0.14 8.05 25.86
CA ASP A 17 1.46 8.17 25.23
C ASP A 17 1.48 9.39 24.29
N PRO A 18 1.56 10.62 24.85
CA PRO A 18 1.52 11.85 24.06
C PRO A 18 2.74 12.03 23.17
N ASP A 19 3.93 11.64 23.65
CA ASP A 19 5.21 11.81 22.95
C ASP A 19 5.23 11.03 21.63
N ARG A 20 4.56 9.88 21.57
CA ARG A 20 4.41 9.11 20.33
C ARG A 20 3.74 9.87 19.19
N MET A 21 2.98 10.92 19.50
CA MET A 21 2.35 11.77 18.48
C MET A 21 3.33 12.76 17.84
N PHE A 22 4.58 12.80 18.29
CA PHE A 22 5.64 13.68 17.78
C PHE A 22 6.85 12.87 17.27
N PRO A 23 6.70 12.06 16.21
CA PRO A 23 7.81 11.25 15.69
C PRO A 23 8.88 12.10 14.99
N ASP A 24 10.14 11.65 15.07
CA ASP A 24 11.30 12.26 14.40
C ASP A 24 11.29 12.04 12.87
N ASN A 25 10.31 12.60 12.16
CA ASN A 25 10.13 12.59 10.70
C ASN A 25 10.42 11.26 9.97
N ASN A 26 10.43 10.14 10.69
CA ASN A 26 10.75 8.82 10.17
C ASN A 26 9.47 8.01 9.97
N SER A 27 9.48 7.16 8.95
CA SER A 27 8.28 6.39 8.55
C SER A 27 7.76 5.51 9.68
N ALA A 28 8.66 4.82 10.40
CA ALA A 28 8.30 3.91 11.48
C ALA A 28 7.53 4.60 12.62
N GLY A 29 8.02 5.76 13.10
CA GLY A 29 7.38 6.54 14.14
C GLY A 29 6.05 7.13 13.68
N ILE A 30 6.00 7.65 12.45
CA ILE A 30 4.75 8.13 11.83
C ILE A 30 3.70 7.03 11.79
N ASP A 31 4.10 5.82 11.37
CA ASP A 31 3.20 4.67 11.30
C ASP A 31 2.72 4.20 12.67
N GLN A 32 3.60 4.21 13.67
CA GLN A 32 3.22 3.88 15.04
C GLN A 32 2.19 4.87 15.61
N ALA A 33 2.37 6.18 15.42
CA ALA A 33 1.37 7.17 15.87
C ALA A 33 0.05 7.03 15.09
N ARG A 34 0.12 6.69 13.81
CA ARG A 34 -1.06 6.39 12.99
C ARG A 34 -1.81 5.16 13.46
N GLN A 35 -1.13 4.12 13.94
CA GLN A 35 -1.77 2.94 14.53
C GLN A 35 -2.59 3.32 15.76
N VAL A 36 -2.04 4.17 16.63
CA VAL A 36 -2.79 4.74 17.78
C VAL A 36 -4.01 5.52 17.31
N CYS A 37 -3.83 6.40 16.32
CA CYS A 37 -4.96 7.16 15.76
C CYS A 37 -6.02 6.27 15.11
N ARG A 38 -5.63 5.16 14.48
CA ARG A 38 -6.55 4.24 13.78
C ARG A 38 -7.51 3.55 14.74
N SER A 39 -7.05 3.18 15.94
CA SER A 39 -7.89 2.59 17.00
C SER A 39 -8.59 3.64 17.87
N CYS A 40 -8.17 4.91 17.80
CA CYS A 40 -8.71 5.99 18.62
C CYS A 40 -10.18 6.32 18.26
N PRO A 41 -11.15 6.24 19.20
CA PRO A 41 -12.58 6.44 18.88
C PRO A 41 -12.90 7.88 18.45
N VAL A 42 -12.04 8.84 18.79
CA VAL A 42 -12.24 10.28 18.55
C VAL A 42 -11.40 10.83 17.40
N TRP A 43 -10.77 9.99 16.58
CA TRP A 43 -9.87 10.43 15.51
C TRP A 43 -10.51 11.43 14.53
N ARG A 44 -11.78 11.24 14.17
CA ARG A 44 -12.52 12.16 13.28
C ARG A 44 -12.72 13.53 13.92
N GLN A 45 -13.11 13.55 15.19
CA GLN A 45 -13.33 14.78 15.93
C GLN A 45 -12.01 15.53 16.15
N CYS A 46 -10.94 14.80 16.49
CA CYS A 46 -9.59 15.31 16.59
C CYS A 46 -9.10 15.97 15.30
N LEU A 47 -9.33 15.34 14.14
CA LEU A 47 -8.92 15.91 12.86
C LEU A 47 -9.72 17.17 12.51
N ARG A 48 -11.04 17.15 12.72
CA ARG A 48 -11.88 18.33 12.47
C ARG A 48 -11.45 19.52 13.32
N ASP A 49 -11.16 19.28 14.60
CA ASP A 49 -10.63 20.28 15.53
C ASP A 49 -9.29 20.84 15.00
N ALA A 50 -8.33 19.97 14.65
CA ALA A 50 -7.03 20.39 14.14
C ALA A 50 -7.13 21.23 12.85
N LEU A 51 -8.00 20.86 11.92
CA LEU A 51 -8.22 21.61 10.67
C LEU A 51 -8.92 22.96 10.93
N ALA A 52 -9.86 23.01 11.88
CA ALA A 52 -10.60 24.23 12.21
C ALA A 52 -9.72 25.28 12.90
N VAL A 53 -8.83 24.87 13.80
CA VAL A 53 -7.92 25.79 14.51
C VAL A 53 -6.67 26.13 13.71
N GLY A 54 -6.42 25.43 12.60
CA GLY A 54 -5.24 25.64 11.76
C GLY A 54 -3.94 25.09 12.34
N ASP A 55 -4.00 24.18 13.31
CA ASP A 55 -2.82 23.55 13.92
C ASP A 55 -2.18 22.56 12.93
N ASN A 56 -1.27 23.09 12.13
CA ASN A 56 -0.63 22.43 11.00
C ASN A 56 0.89 22.43 11.11
N GLU A 57 1.43 22.65 12.31
CA GLU A 57 2.87 22.84 12.52
C GLU A 57 3.51 21.62 13.18
N TYR A 58 2.81 20.97 14.11
CA TYR A 58 3.43 19.93 14.94
C TYR A 58 2.60 18.65 15.02
N GLY A 59 3.32 17.54 15.20
CA GLY A 59 2.78 16.23 15.54
C GLY A 59 1.75 15.64 14.58
N ILE A 60 1.31 14.44 14.92
CA ILE A 60 0.24 13.73 14.24
C ILE A 60 -1.07 14.03 14.96
N ARG A 61 -2.05 14.57 14.23
CA ARG A 61 -3.41 14.85 14.76
C ARG A 61 -4.44 14.19 13.87
N GLY A 62 -5.37 13.44 14.47
CA GLY A 62 -6.38 12.69 13.73
C GLY A 62 -5.81 11.73 12.68
N GLY A 63 -4.58 11.23 12.90
CA GLY A 63 -3.86 10.34 11.99
C GLY A 63 -3.13 11.01 10.82
N MET A 64 -3.11 12.34 10.76
CA MET A 64 -2.43 13.10 9.70
C MET A 64 -1.18 13.81 10.21
N THR A 65 -0.13 13.79 9.40
CA THR A 65 1.06 14.61 9.63
C THR A 65 0.78 16.10 9.37
N PRO A 66 1.64 17.03 9.82
CA PRO A 66 1.47 18.45 9.55
C PRO A 66 1.35 18.76 8.05
N GLY A 67 2.17 18.12 7.21
CA GLY A 67 2.12 18.28 5.76
C GLY A 67 0.82 17.79 5.13
N GLU A 68 0.28 16.66 5.60
CA GLU A 68 -1.01 16.14 5.13
C GLU A 68 -2.17 17.07 5.51
N ARG A 69 -2.15 17.62 6.73
CA ARG A 69 -3.17 18.59 7.15
C ARG A 69 -3.11 19.88 6.35
N ARG A 70 -1.90 20.40 6.04
CA ARG A 70 -1.72 21.56 5.14
C ARG A 70 -2.31 21.31 3.75
N ALA A 71 -2.11 20.12 3.19
CA ALA A 71 -2.67 19.77 1.89
C ALA A 71 -4.21 19.79 1.91
N VAL A 72 -4.82 19.23 2.96
CA VAL A 72 -6.28 19.25 3.15
C VAL A 72 -6.79 20.68 3.35
N ALA A 73 -6.15 21.47 4.21
CA ALA A 73 -6.53 22.86 4.45
C ALA A 73 -6.48 23.70 3.16
N LYS A 74 -5.45 23.52 2.33
CA LYS A 74 -5.34 24.16 1.01
C LYS A 74 -6.49 23.79 0.07
N GLN A 75 -6.88 22.51 0.04
CA GLN A 75 -8.02 22.05 -0.75
C GLN A 75 -9.33 22.69 -0.28
N MET A 76 -9.56 22.74 1.04
CA MET A 76 -10.76 23.37 1.62
C MET A 76 -10.82 24.87 1.34
N ALA A 77 -9.68 25.57 1.36
CA ALA A 77 -9.60 27.00 1.07
C ALA A 77 -10.02 27.36 -0.37
N VAL A 78 -9.86 26.43 -1.32
CA VAL A 78 -10.31 26.59 -2.72
C VAL A 78 -11.68 25.94 -2.99
N GLY A 79 -12.44 25.61 -1.94
CA GLY A 79 -13.81 25.09 -2.05
C GLY A 79 -13.92 23.60 -2.38
N ILE A 80 -12.81 22.84 -2.38
CA ILE A 80 -12.84 21.40 -2.61
C ILE A 80 -13.39 20.70 -1.35
N ARG A 81 -14.47 19.93 -1.51
CA ARG A 81 -14.98 19.05 -0.46
C ARG A 81 -14.06 17.85 -0.29
N VAL A 82 -13.38 17.78 0.85
CA VAL A 82 -12.47 16.66 1.18
C VAL A 82 -13.19 15.66 2.08
N THR A 83 -13.39 14.43 1.60
CA THR A 83 -13.80 13.30 2.44
C THR A 83 -12.58 12.71 3.13
N VAL A 84 -12.56 12.75 4.47
CA VAL A 84 -11.43 12.20 5.23
C VAL A 84 -11.62 10.71 5.52
N ALA A 85 -10.72 9.90 4.98
CA ALA A 85 -10.61 8.47 5.31
C ALA A 85 -9.97 8.24 6.70
N PRO A 86 -10.15 7.05 7.30
CA PRO A 86 -9.45 6.68 8.53
C PRO A 86 -7.92 6.82 8.42
N PRO A 87 -7.20 6.99 9.55
CA PRO A 87 -5.75 7.06 9.58
C PRO A 87 -5.11 5.93 8.77
N LYS A 88 -4.28 6.32 7.80
CA LYS A 88 -3.48 5.39 7.01
C LYS A 88 -2.42 4.82 7.94
N THR A 89 -2.28 3.50 7.98
CA THR A 89 -1.11 2.85 8.58
C THR A 89 -0.30 2.28 7.44
N ALA A 90 1.04 2.34 7.47
CA ALA A 90 1.80 1.57 6.49
C ALA A 90 1.35 0.12 6.51
N LYS A 91 1.22 -0.44 5.32
CA LYS A 91 1.15 -1.89 5.18
C LYS A 91 2.47 -2.43 5.71
N PRO A 92 2.48 -3.46 6.58
CA PRO A 92 3.73 -4.09 6.99
C PRO A 92 4.57 -4.40 5.75
N PRO A 93 5.88 -4.10 5.74
CA PRO A 93 6.72 -4.50 4.64
C PRO A 93 6.60 -6.02 4.54
N MET A 94 6.00 -6.52 3.46
CA MET A 94 6.06 -7.96 3.20
C MET A 94 7.54 -8.32 3.09
N PRO A 95 8.01 -9.36 3.79
CA PRO A 95 9.40 -9.77 3.68
C PRO A 95 9.73 -9.96 2.20
N ARG A 96 10.90 -9.47 1.76
CA ARG A 96 11.29 -9.62 0.35
C ARG A 96 11.27 -11.12 0.02
N PRO A 97 10.64 -11.53 -1.10
CA PRO A 97 10.65 -12.93 -1.48
C PRO A 97 12.09 -13.38 -1.71
N THR A 98 12.42 -14.57 -1.23
CA THR A 98 13.76 -15.19 -1.33
C THR A 98 14.00 -15.82 -2.70
N SER A 99 12.94 -16.01 -3.48
CA SER A 99 13.00 -16.47 -4.86
C SER A 99 11.90 -15.84 -5.73
N ILE A 100 12.08 -15.89 -7.05
CA ILE A 100 11.02 -15.52 -8.01
C ILE A 100 9.80 -16.43 -7.84
N ARG A 101 10.01 -17.72 -7.58
CA ARG A 101 8.92 -18.68 -7.34
C ARG A 101 8.06 -18.27 -6.15
N GLU A 102 8.68 -17.97 -5.02
CA GLU A 102 7.97 -17.48 -3.84
C GLU A 102 7.24 -16.15 -4.12
N ALA A 103 7.85 -15.26 -4.91
CA ALA A 103 7.21 -14.00 -5.30
C ALA A 103 5.93 -14.24 -6.12
N VAL A 104 5.91 -15.25 -6.98
CA VAL A 104 4.76 -15.67 -7.78
C VAL A 104 3.69 -16.29 -6.88
N GLU A 105 4.05 -17.28 -6.04
CA GLU A 105 3.13 -17.98 -5.13
C GLU A 105 2.36 -17.01 -4.21
N ARG A 106 3.05 -16.00 -3.67
CA ARG A 106 2.42 -14.97 -2.80
C ARG A 106 1.47 -14.03 -3.55
N ARG A 107 1.48 -14.06 -4.88
CA ARG A 107 0.75 -13.13 -5.74
C ARG A 107 -0.15 -13.84 -6.75
N THR A 108 -0.38 -15.14 -6.59
CA THR A 108 -1.25 -15.87 -7.49
C THR A 108 -2.40 -16.54 -6.76
N ILE A 109 -3.56 -16.55 -7.41
CA ILE A 109 -4.75 -17.26 -6.94
C ILE A 109 -5.24 -18.12 -8.10
N ALA A 110 -5.46 -19.41 -7.84
CA ALA A 110 -6.06 -20.31 -8.82
C ALA A 110 -7.51 -19.90 -9.06
N THR A 111 -7.89 -19.78 -10.32
CA THR A 111 -9.29 -19.61 -10.71
C THR A 111 -9.93 -20.98 -10.85
N GLY A 112 -11.24 -21.09 -10.58
CA GLY A 112 -11.96 -22.37 -10.66
C GLY A 112 -12.01 -22.99 -12.06
N ASP A 113 -11.62 -22.25 -13.10
CA ASP A 113 -11.56 -22.68 -14.51
C ASP A 113 -10.14 -23.06 -14.95
N GLY A 114 -9.23 -23.39 -14.02
CA GLY A 114 -7.89 -23.89 -14.34
C GLY A 114 -6.89 -22.81 -14.76
N HIS A 115 -7.17 -21.54 -14.48
CA HIS A 115 -6.23 -20.44 -14.72
C HIS A 115 -5.60 -19.96 -13.41
N LEU A 116 -4.62 -19.06 -13.55
CA LEU A 116 -3.93 -18.47 -12.43
C LEU A 116 -3.95 -16.96 -12.59
N GLN A 117 -4.52 -16.25 -11.61
CA GLN A 117 -4.65 -14.79 -11.64
C GLN A 117 -3.59 -14.13 -10.77
N TRP A 118 -2.94 -13.09 -11.30
CA TRP A 118 -1.99 -12.27 -10.57
C TRP A 118 -2.67 -11.24 -9.65
N GLN A 119 -2.13 -11.04 -8.45
CA GLN A 119 -2.63 -10.14 -7.43
C GLN A 119 -1.64 -9.01 -7.13
N GLY A 120 -2.14 -7.79 -7.06
CA GLY A 120 -1.36 -6.60 -6.72
C GLY A 120 -0.64 -5.97 -7.92
N GLY A 121 0.53 -5.35 -7.66
CA GLY A 121 1.26 -4.62 -8.70
C GLY A 121 1.76 -5.53 -9.82
N ALA A 122 1.71 -5.05 -11.07
CA ALA A 122 2.05 -5.80 -12.29
C ALA A 122 3.52 -6.26 -12.40
N THR A 123 4.39 -5.80 -11.49
CA THR A 123 5.81 -6.16 -11.46
C THR A 123 6.25 -6.66 -10.08
N VAL A 124 7.31 -7.46 -10.08
CA VAL A 124 8.07 -7.86 -8.88
C VAL A 124 9.52 -7.47 -9.04
N GLN A 125 10.17 -7.20 -7.91
CA GLN A 125 11.60 -6.95 -7.83
C GLN A 125 12.27 -8.17 -7.20
N PHE A 126 13.27 -8.72 -7.86
CA PHE A 126 14.08 -9.81 -7.34
C PHE A 126 15.54 -9.64 -7.75
N ALA A 127 16.47 -9.79 -6.80
CA ALA A 127 17.91 -9.61 -7.02
C ALA A 127 18.29 -8.31 -7.76
N GLY A 128 17.59 -7.20 -7.48
CA GLY A 128 17.84 -5.89 -8.12
C GLY A 128 17.27 -5.74 -9.53
N ARG A 129 16.55 -6.73 -10.04
CA ARG A 129 15.90 -6.69 -11.36
C ARG A 129 14.37 -6.72 -11.24
N ALA A 130 13.73 -5.92 -12.09
CA ALA A 130 12.29 -5.92 -12.25
C ALA A 130 11.86 -7.01 -13.23
N TYR A 131 10.80 -7.74 -12.88
CA TYR A 131 10.13 -8.71 -13.74
C TYR A 131 8.65 -8.36 -13.82
N THR A 132 8.08 -8.45 -15.02
CA THR A 132 6.62 -8.42 -15.18
C THR A 132 6.00 -9.68 -14.54
N SER A 133 4.70 -9.64 -14.24
CA SER A 133 3.95 -10.79 -13.75
C SER A 133 4.14 -12.04 -14.64
N TRP A 134 4.08 -11.86 -15.97
CA TRP A 134 4.32 -12.94 -16.94
C TRP A 134 5.76 -13.45 -16.93
N GLN A 135 6.76 -12.56 -16.90
CA GLN A 135 8.17 -12.99 -16.82
C GLN A 135 8.45 -13.77 -15.52
N ALA A 136 7.95 -13.28 -14.39
CA ALA A 136 8.13 -13.93 -13.10
C ALA A 136 7.47 -15.32 -13.08
N ALA A 137 6.22 -15.42 -13.52
CA ALA A 137 5.50 -16.68 -13.60
C ALA A 137 6.15 -17.67 -14.58
N PHE A 138 6.61 -17.17 -15.73
CA PHE A 138 7.35 -17.97 -16.69
C PHE A 138 8.60 -18.57 -16.05
N ILE A 139 9.42 -17.76 -15.38
CA ILE A 139 10.63 -18.23 -14.69
C ILE A 139 10.29 -19.25 -13.60
N ALA A 140 9.22 -19.01 -12.83
CA ALA A 140 8.83 -19.89 -11.73
C ALA A 140 8.40 -21.29 -12.19
N GLY A 141 7.70 -21.39 -13.33
CA GLY A 141 7.23 -22.65 -13.88
C GLY A 141 8.22 -23.34 -14.83
N HIS A 142 8.87 -22.59 -15.72
CA HIS A 142 9.82 -23.15 -16.70
C HIS A 142 11.25 -23.26 -16.18
N GLY A 143 11.55 -22.67 -15.01
CA GLY A 143 12.87 -22.75 -14.37
C GLY A 143 13.99 -22.00 -15.11
N ARG A 144 13.66 -21.17 -16.12
CA ARG A 144 14.62 -20.41 -16.92
C ARG A 144 14.13 -18.99 -17.22
N ALA A 145 15.06 -18.11 -17.56
CA ALA A 145 14.71 -16.78 -18.09
C ALA A 145 14.02 -16.90 -19.46
N PRO A 146 13.04 -16.02 -19.76
CA PRO A 146 12.42 -15.98 -21.08
C PRO A 146 13.38 -15.38 -22.12
N VAL A 147 13.31 -15.90 -23.34
CA VAL A 147 13.97 -15.32 -24.51
C VAL A 147 12.95 -14.43 -25.21
N GLY A 148 13.23 -13.12 -25.26
CA GLY A 148 12.30 -12.15 -25.83
C GLY A 148 11.02 -11.95 -25.01
N PRO A 149 9.93 -11.44 -25.64
CA PRO A 149 8.69 -11.13 -24.92
C PRO A 149 7.94 -12.40 -24.50
N VAL A 150 7.44 -12.40 -23.28
CA VAL A 150 6.50 -13.43 -22.78
C VAL A 150 5.08 -13.00 -23.10
N THR A 151 4.33 -13.87 -23.74
CA THR A 151 2.91 -13.66 -24.04
C THR A 151 2.09 -14.82 -23.52
N ARG A 152 0.81 -14.55 -23.25
CA ARG A 152 -0.17 -15.59 -22.97
C ARG A 152 -0.53 -16.37 -24.24
N THR A 153 -0.86 -17.64 -24.08
CA THR A 153 -1.42 -18.53 -25.11
C THR A 153 -2.91 -18.82 -24.88
N CYS A 154 -3.53 -18.12 -23.92
CA CYS A 154 -4.96 -18.15 -23.63
C CYS A 154 -5.56 -16.74 -23.65
N ASP A 155 -6.89 -16.63 -23.67
CA ASP A 155 -7.60 -15.34 -23.78
C ASP A 155 -7.80 -14.61 -22.43
N ARG A 156 -7.40 -15.24 -21.32
CA ARG A 156 -7.55 -14.68 -19.95
C ARG A 156 -6.33 -13.85 -19.55
N GLU A 157 -6.47 -13.02 -18.52
CA GLU A 157 -5.31 -12.39 -17.84
C GLU A 157 -4.59 -13.41 -16.94
N CYS A 158 -4.16 -14.51 -17.55
CA CYS A 158 -3.56 -15.65 -16.88
C CYS A 158 -2.06 -15.46 -16.71
N VAL A 159 -1.55 -15.97 -15.60
CA VAL A 159 -0.12 -16.09 -15.30
C VAL A 159 0.28 -17.54 -15.03
N LEU A 160 -0.53 -18.52 -15.42
CA LEU A 160 -0.17 -19.93 -15.33
C LEU A 160 0.97 -20.19 -16.32
N ALA A 161 2.09 -20.78 -15.86
CA ALA A 161 3.29 -20.93 -16.69
C ALA A 161 3.05 -21.75 -17.97
N GLU A 162 2.15 -22.73 -17.94
CA GLU A 162 1.75 -23.53 -19.11
C GLU A 162 1.02 -22.70 -20.16
N HIS A 163 0.37 -21.60 -19.76
CA HIS A 163 -0.31 -20.67 -20.66
C HIS A 163 0.59 -19.48 -21.03
N LEU A 164 1.89 -19.56 -20.76
CA LEU A 164 2.86 -18.51 -21.09
C LEU A 164 3.94 -19.07 -22.02
N ALA A 165 4.17 -18.35 -23.12
CA ALA A 165 5.22 -18.66 -24.08
C ALA A 165 6.16 -17.46 -24.25
N ASP A 166 7.46 -17.73 -24.35
CA ASP A 166 8.46 -16.77 -24.79
C ASP A 166 8.68 -16.89 -26.31
N ALA A 167 9.60 -16.11 -26.88
CA ALA A 167 9.85 -16.10 -28.33
C ALA A 167 10.19 -17.49 -28.87
N VAL A 168 11.02 -18.24 -28.14
CA VAL A 168 11.44 -19.59 -28.52
C VAL A 168 10.26 -20.57 -28.51
N LEU A 169 9.44 -20.56 -27.45
CA LEU A 169 8.26 -21.44 -27.37
C LEU A 169 7.19 -21.12 -28.42
N ARG A 170 7.12 -19.87 -28.88
CA ARG A 170 6.27 -19.50 -30.02
C ARG A 170 6.85 -19.87 -31.39
N GLY A 171 8.13 -20.24 -31.46
CA GLY A 171 8.84 -20.47 -32.72
C GLY A 171 9.25 -19.18 -33.43
N ASP A 172 9.24 -18.04 -32.74
CA ASP A 172 9.78 -16.79 -33.27
C ASP A 172 11.29 -16.99 -33.49
N ARG A 173 11.81 -16.68 -34.68
CA ARG A 173 13.27 -16.68 -34.89
C ARG A 173 13.90 -15.70 -33.90
N ALA A 174 14.79 -16.19 -33.04
CA ALA A 174 15.57 -15.33 -32.15
C ALA A 174 16.23 -14.25 -33.01
N ALA A 175 15.86 -12.99 -32.79
CA ALA A 175 16.47 -11.87 -33.50
C ALA A 175 17.98 -11.95 -33.29
N SER A 176 18.70 -12.12 -34.40
CA SER A 176 20.16 -12.22 -34.47
C SER A 176 20.81 -10.87 -34.17
#